data_AF-A0A831JZL1-F1
#
_entry.id   AF-A0A831JZL1-F1
#
_cell.length_a   1.000
_cell.length_b   1.000
_cell.length_c   1.000
_cell.angle_alpha   90.00
_cell.angle_beta   90.00
_cell.angle_gamma   90.00
#
_symmetry.space_group_name_H-M   'P 1'
#
loop_
_entity.id
_entity.type
_entity.pdbx_description
1 polymer ?
#
loop_
_entity_poly.entity_id
_entity_poly.type
_entity_poly.pdbx_seq_one_letter_code
_entity_poly.pdbx_strand_id
1 'polypeptide(L)' 'MLPLDEIKKYYPKSTEEELKEIQEVVYLLSCAIMQEFYGPPVGEPRHSGGSDWMGDFEESGQEGK' A
#
# COMPACT_ATOMS: atom_id res chain seq x y z
N MET A 1 -0.22 8.57 -0.93
CA MET A 1 -0.84 8.07 0.32
C MET A 1 -1.89 9.05 0.82
N LEU A 2 -2.89 8.57 1.58
CA LEU A 2 -3.95 9.39 2.15
C LEU A 2 -3.36 10.45 3.10
N PRO A 3 -3.66 11.76 2.99
CA PRO A 3 -3.06 12.77 3.86
C PRO A 3 -3.36 12.52 5.35
N LEU A 4 -2.37 12.70 6.23
CA LEU A 4 -2.56 12.50 7.67
C LEU A 4 -3.61 13.46 8.24
N ASP A 5 -3.75 14.67 7.68
CA ASP A 5 -4.78 15.64 8.07
C ASP A 5 -6.20 15.12 7.80
N GLU A 6 -6.40 14.30 6.76
CA GLU A 6 -7.69 13.65 6.50
C GLU A 6 -7.97 12.56 7.52
N ILE A 7 -6.95 11.77 7.89
CA ILE A 7 -7.07 10.72 8.91
C ILE A 7 -7.33 11.34 10.29
N LYS A 8 -6.65 12.45 10.60
CA LYS A 8 -6.78 13.17 11.88
C LYS A 8 -8.21 13.64 12.16
N LYS A 9 -9.00 13.95 11.14
CA LYS A 9 -10.43 14.31 11.30
C LYS A 9 -11.23 13.18 11.95
N TYR A 10 -10.88 11.93 11.69
CA TYR A 10 -11.53 10.73 12.25
C TYR A 10 -10.84 10.25 13.54
N TYR A 11 -9.54 10.51 13.67
CA TYR A 11 -8.73 10.11 14.83
C TYR A 11 -8.05 11.32 15.50
N PRO A 12 -8.84 12.27 16.07
CA PRO A 12 -8.32 13.55 16.54
C PRO A 12 -7.37 13.44 17.74
N LYS A 13 -7.46 12.36 18.51
CA LYS A 13 -6.64 12.13 19.71
C LYS A 13 -5.38 11.32 19.46
N SER A 14 -5.24 10.72 18.27
CA SER A 14 -4.12 9.85 17.97
C SER A 14 -2.82 10.61 17.75
N THR A 15 -1.68 10.01 18.08
CA THR A 15 -0.36 10.59 17.82
C THR A 15 -0.04 10.60 16.33
N GLU A 16 0.99 11.33 15.90
CA GLU A 16 1.41 11.29 14.49
C GLU A 16 1.85 9.88 14.05
N GLU A 17 2.47 9.13 14.96
CA GLU A 17 2.91 7.74 14.74
C GLU A 17 1.72 6.81 14.50
N GLU A 18 0.71 6.84 15.39
CA GLU A 18 -0.52 6.08 15.22
C GLU A 18 -1.26 6.45 13.90
N LEU A 19 -1.22 7.71 13.49
CA LEU A 19 -1.83 8.13 12.23
C LEU A 19 -1.09 7.56 11.01
N LYS A 20 0.23 7.39 11.08
CA LYS A 20 1.03 6.75 10.01
C LYS A 20 0.74 5.25 9.93
N GLU A 21 0.59 4.58 11.06
CA GLU A 21 0.18 3.16 11.09
C GLU A 21 -1.20 2.98 10.43
N ILE A 22 -2.17 3.85 10.76
CA ILE A 22 -3.49 3.84 10.12
C ILE A 22 -3.37 4.11 8.61
N GLN A 23 -2.53 5.07 8.21
CA GLN A 23 -2.28 5.40 6.81
C GLN A 23 -1.75 4.20 6.02
N GLU A 24 -0.83 3.44 6.61
CA GLU A 24 -0.23 2.24 6.03
C GLU A 24 -1.27 1.11 5.89
N VAL A 25 -2.05 0.84 6.94
CA VAL A 25 -3.09 -0.19 6.89
C VAL A 25 -4.15 0.11 5.83
N VAL A 26 -4.60 1.38 5.75
CA VAL A 26 -5.56 1.81 4.73
C VAL A 26 -4.98 1.66 3.32
N TYR A 27 -3.70 1.98 3.14
CA TYR A 27 -3.00 1.80 1.87
C TYR A 27 -2.97 0.32 1.46
N LEU A 28 -2.50 -0.57 2.34
CA LEU A 28 -2.40 -2.00 2.07
C LEU A 28 -3.76 -2.63 1.76
N LEU A 29 -4.80 -2.27 2.52
CA LEU A 29 -6.16 -2.73 2.25
C LEU A 29 -6.66 -2.26 0.89
N SER A 30 -6.40 -1.00 0.54
CA SER A 30 -6.79 -0.45 -0.77
C SER A 30 -6.07 -1.17 -1.90
N CYS A 31 -4.76 -1.44 -1.75
CA CYS A 31 -3.99 -2.22 -2.72
C CYS A 31 -4.56 -3.64 -2.89
N ALA A 32 -4.89 -4.33 -1.79
CA ALA A 32 -5.49 -5.66 -1.85
C ALA A 32 -6.84 -5.66 -2.58
N ILE A 33 -7.71 -4.69 -2.31
CA ILE A 33 -8.98 -4.52 -3.02
C ILE A 33 -8.73 -4.25 -4.50
N MET A 34 -7.80 -3.34 -4.83
CA MET A 34 -7.48 -3.04 -6.22
C MET A 34 -6.94 -4.27 -6.96
N GLN A 35 -6.10 -5.07 -6.30
CA GLN A 35 -5.59 -6.31 -6.87
C GLN A 35 -6.70 -7.37 -7.08
N GLU A 36 -7.64 -7.49 -6.16
CA GLU A 36 -8.74 -8.46 -6.29
C GLU A 36 -9.70 -8.11 -7.44
N PHE A 37 -10.08 -6.84 -7.55
CA PHE A 37 -11.11 -6.42 -8.51
C PHE A 37 -10.55 -5.96 -9.86
N TYR A 38 -9.32 -5.45 -9.88
CA TYR A 38 -8.70 -4.86 -11.06
C TYR A 38 -7.33 -5.47 -11.39
N GLY A 39 -6.85 -6.42 -10.59
CA GLY A 39 -5.63 -7.16 -10.88
C GLY A 39 -5.85 -8.23 -11.96
N PRO A 40 -4.76 -8.68 -12.60
CA PRO A 40 -4.83 -9.75 -13.59
C PRO A 40 -5.33 -11.06 -12.94
N PRO A 41 -6.04 -11.92 -13.70
CA PRO A 41 -6.63 -13.15 -13.18
C PRO A 41 -5.59 -14.05 -12.51
N VAL A 42 -5.98 -14.67 -11.39
CA VAL A 42 -5.13 -15.63 -10.66
C VAL A 42 -4.80 -16.80 -11.58
N GLY A 43 -3.53 -16.91 -12.00
CA GLY A 43 -3.02 -18.00 -12.83
C GLY A 43 -2.49 -17.59 -14.20
N GLU A 44 -2.70 -16.35 -14.65
CA GLU A 44 -2.00 -15.83 -15.82
C GLU A 44 -0.63 -15.26 -15.43
N PRO A 45 0.44 -15.49 -16.23
CA PRO A 45 1.72 -14.84 -15.98
C PRO A 45 1.49 -13.34 -15.94
N ARG A 46 1.92 -12.69 -14.85
CA ARG A 46 2.16 -11.24 -14.88
C ARG A 46 3.07 -11.02 -16.07
N HIS A 47 2.56 -10.47 -17.16
CA HIS A 47 3.40 -10.12 -18.30
C HIS A 47 4.50 -9.23 -17.71
N SER A 48 5.74 -9.71 -17.80
CA SER A 48 6.96 -9.07 -17.30
C SER A 48 7.31 -7.86 -18.16
N GLY A 49 6.32 -6.98 -18.33
CA GLY A 49 6.28 -5.82 -19.19
C GLY A 49 5.34 -4.81 -18.57
N GLY A 50 5.81 -4.20 -17.48
CA GLY A 50 5.30 -2.93 -16.96
C GLY A 50 3.91 -2.98 -16.31
N SER A 51 3.87 -3.36 -15.04
CA SER A 51 2.87 -2.79 -14.14
C SER A 51 3.60 -2.01 -13.05
N ASP A 52 4.06 -0.82 -13.43
CA ASP A 52 4.83 0.17 -12.64
C ASP A 52 4.14 0.64 -11.33
N TRP A 53 2.97 0.10 -10.96
CA TRP A 53 2.21 0.57 -9.80
C TRP A 53 2.51 -0.20 -8.50
N MET A 54 3.21 -1.34 -8.57
CA MET A 54 3.59 -2.17 -7.42
C MET A 54 5.07 -2.64 -7.51
N GLY A 55 5.92 -1.86 -8.17
CA GLY A 55 7.31 -2.27 -8.48
C GLY A 55 8.32 -2.20 -7.34
N ASP A 56 8.04 -1.52 -6.22
CA ASP A 56 9.10 -1.13 -5.27
C ASP A 56 8.88 -1.53 -3.80
N PHE A 57 7.84 -2.29 -3.45
CA PHE A 57 7.60 -2.61 -2.03
C PHE A 57 8.38 -3.84 -1.51
N GLU A 58 8.89 -4.72 -2.39
CA GLU A 58 9.67 -5.90 -1.96
C GLU A 58 11.19 -5.66 -1.88
N GLU A 59 11.72 -4.49 -2.29
CA GLU A 59 13.16 -4.19 -2.30
C GLU A 59 13.61 -3.24 -1.16
N SER A 60 13.04 -3.38 0.05
CA SER A 60 13.55 -2.70 1.25
C SER A 60 14.01 -3.65 2.36
N GLY A 61 14.28 -4.92 2.02
CA GLY A 61 14.57 -5.96 3.01
C GLY A 61 15.76 -6.90 2.72
N GLN A 62 16.62 -6.62 1.74
CA GLN A 62 17.83 -7.42 1.53
C GLN A 62 19.12 -6.64 1.80
N GLU A 63 19.75 -7.03 2.91
CA GLU A 63 21.05 -6.61 3.43
C GLU A 63 22.11 -6.40 2.33
N GLY A 64 22.66 -5.18 2.32
CA GLY A 64 23.90 -4.86 1.63
C GLY A 64 25.07 -5.59 2.28
N LYS A 65 25.76 -6.35 1.44
CA LYS A 65 26.97 -7.14 1.72
C LYS A 65 28.21 -6.27 1.97
#